data_AF-A0A3N4HNZ6-F1
#
_entry.id   AF-A0A3N4HNZ6-F1
#
_cell.length_a   1.000
_cell.length_b   1.000
_cell.length_c   1.000
_cell.angle_alpha   90.00
_cell.angle_beta   90.00
_cell.angle_gamma   90.00
#
_symmetry.space_group_name_H-M   'P 1'
#
loop_
_entity.id
_entity.type
_entity.pdbx_description
1 polymer ?
#
loop_
_entity_poly.entity_id
_entity_poly.type
_entity_poly.pdbx_seq_one_letter_code
_entity_poly.pdbx_strand_id
1 'polypeptide(L)' 'RNSEEEEKQLSKHEKRRRNHLNSEKRRRENIKGGMDSLVDLVPSCRNIQESKANILRKTKDYIMQLLASNRDLTYRLQ' A
#
# COMPACT_ATOMS: atom_id res chain seq x y z
N ARG A 1 16.93 36.84 26.31
CA ARG A 1 17.12 35.44 26.79
C ARG A 1 15.85 34.61 26.63
N ASN A 2 14.65 35.04 27.07
CA ASN A 2 13.39 34.31 26.78
C ASN A 2 13.07 34.18 25.28
N SER A 3 13.33 35.22 24.49
CA SER A 3 12.95 35.29 23.07
C SER A 3 13.65 34.24 22.19
N GLU A 4 14.91 33.93 22.49
CA GLU A 4 15.72 32.95 21.72
C GLU A 4 15.31 31.50 22.04
N GLU A 5 14.85 31.24 23.26
CA GLU A 5 14.35 29.92 23.64
C GLU A 5 12.98 29.63 23.01
N GLU A 6 12.09 30.63 22.96
CA GLU A 6 10.81 30.54 22.27
C GLU A 6 10.99 30.27 20.76
N GLU A 7 11.89 31.00 20.10
CA GLU A 7 12.23 30.80 18.68
C GLU A 7 12.80 29.41 18.41
N LYS A 8 13.66 28.90 19.30
CA LYS A 8 14.22 27.54 19.21
C LYS A 8 13.17 26.46 19.42
N GLN A 9 12.16 26.69 20.26
CA GLN A 9 11.04 25.76 20.45
C GLN A 9 10.09 25.76 19.26
N LEU A 10 9.80 26.93 18.68
CA LEU A 10 9.03 27.05 17.44
C LEU A 10 9.71 26.28 16.30
N SER A 11 11.02 26.46 16.11
CA SER A 11 11.81 25.72 15.11
C SER A 11 11.78 24.20 15.31
N LYS A 12 11.83 23.73 16.57
CA LYS A 12 11.69 22.29 16.87
C LYS A 12 10.30 21.76 16.53
N HIS A 13 9.25 22.52 16.83
CA HIS A 13 7.87 22.15 16.53
C HIS A 13 7.66 22.05 15.00
N GLU A 14 8.15 23.01 14.24
CA GLU A 14 8.10 22.97 12.76
C GLU A 14 8.86 21.79 12.19
N LYS A 15 10.06 21.49 12.71
CA LYS A 15 10.84 20.33 12.29
C LYS A 15 10.12 19.01 12.56
N ARG A 16 9.46 18.88 13.73
CA ARG A 16 8.63 17.72 14.07
C ARG A 16 7.44 17.58 13.12
N ARG A 17 6.73 18.69 12.87
CA ARG A 17 5.59 18.72 11.94
C ARG A 17 6.00 18.29 10.53
N ARG A 18 7.12 18.80 10.01
CA ARG A 18 7.65 18.44 8.69
C ARG A 18 8.04 16.98 8.62
N ASN A 19 8.72 16.46 9.64
CA ASN A 19 9.09 15.03 9.71
C ASN A 19 7.85 14.13 9.74
N HIS A 20 6.82 14.51 10.49
CA HIS A 20 5.56 13.78 10.54
C HIS A 20 4.88 13.73 9.16
N LEU A 21 4.79 14.87 8.47
CA LEU A 21 4.23 14.94 7.11
C LEU A 21 5.01 14.07 6.11
N ASN A 22 6.35 14.10 6.19
CA ASN A 22 7.21 13.28 5.33
C ASN A 22 7.05 11.79 5.63
N SER A 23 6.95 11.40 6.91
CA SER A 23 6.73 10.01 7.30
C SER A 23 5.39 9.50 6.78
N GLU A 24 4.33 10.29 6.88
CA GLU A 24 3.01 9.90 6.36
C GLU A 24 2.96 9.89 4.84
N LYS A 25 3.66 10.82 4.16
CA LYS A 25 3.83 10.78 2.70
C LYS A 25 4.46 9.45 2.27
N ARG A 26 5.59 9.08 2.88
CA ARG A 26 6.28 7.81 2.62
C ARG A 26 5.39 6.60 2.91
N ARG A 27 4.64 6.62 4.02
CA ARG A 27 3.70 5.54 4.36
C ARG A 27 2.65 5.36 3.26
N ARG A 28 2.07 6.46 2.76
CA ARG A 28 1.08 6.44 1.68
C ARG A 28 1.66 6.00 0.34
N GLU A 29 2.88 6.40 0.02
CA GLU A 29 3.61 5.95 -1.17
C GLU A 29 3.87 4.44 -1.14
N ASN A 30 4.28 3.90 0.01
CA ASN A 30 4.47 2.45 0.19
C ASN A 30 3.15 1.67 -0.01
N ILE A 31 2.05 2.16 0.55
CA ILE A 31 0.72 1.55 0.35
C ILE A 31 0.32 1.60 -1.12
N LYS A 32 0.56 2.73 -1.78
CA LYS A 32 0.27 2.87 -3.22
C LYS A 32 1.10 1.87 -4.03
N GLY A 33 2.39 1.77 -3.79
CA GLY A 33 3.27 0.80 -4.46
C GLY A 33 2.80 -0.64 -4.27
N GLY A 34 2.37 -1.02 -3.05
CA GLY A 34 1.77 -2.33 -2.81
C GLY A 34 0.47 -2.56 -3.61
N MET A 35 -0.34 -1.52 -3.78
CA MET A 35 -1.56 -1.59 -4.56
C MET A 35 -1.31 -1.72 -6.06
N ASP A 36 -0.31 -0.99 -6.57
CA ASP A 36 0.11 -1.06 -7.97
C ASP A 36 0.64 -2.48 -8.27
N SER A 37 1.43 -3.09 -7.36
CA SER A 37 1.83 -4.50 -7.47
C SER A 37 0.65 -5.48 -7.52
N LEU A 38 -0.43 -5.23 -6.76
CA LEU A 38 -1.64 -6.06 -6.82
C LEU A 38 -2.34 -5.95 -8.18
N VAL A 39 -2.40 -4.74 -8.75
CA VAL A 39 -2.97 -4.50 -10.07
C VAL A 39 -2.20 -5.26 -11.15
N ASP A 40 -0.87 -5.28 -11.06
CA ASP A 40 -0.01 -5.99 -12.02
C ASP A 40 -0.15 -7.51 -11.90
N LEU A 41 -0.23 -8.05 -10.68
CA LEU A 41 -0.33 -9.49 -10.45
C LEU A 41 -1.70 -10.06 -10.85
N VAL A 42 -2.79 -9.37 -10.52
CA VAL A 42 -4.16 -9.86 -10.70
C VAL A 42 -4.63 -9.60 -12.13
N PRO A 43 -4.84 -10.64 -12.97
CA PRO A 43 -5.15 -10.44 -14.39
C PRO A 43 -6.42 -9.62 -14.64
N SER A 44 -7.42 -9.73 -13.77
CA SER A 44 -8.71 -9.02 -13.87
C SER A 44 -8.65 -7.54 -13.45
N CYS A 45 -7.49 -7.07 -12.96
CA CYS A 45 -7.24 -5.69 -12.58
C CYS A 45 -6.29 -4.96 -13.55
N ARG A 46 -5.51 -5.68 -14.35
CA ARG A 46 -4.54 -5.06 -15.28
C ARG A 46 -5.25 -4.17 -16.30
N ASN A 47 -4.65 -3.00 -16.56
CA ASN A 47 -5.10 -2.03 -17.57
C ASN A 47 -6.52 -1.49 -17.36
N ILE A 48 -7.12 -1.69 -16.19
CA ILE A 48 -8.45 -1.17 -15.85
C ILE A 48 -8.32 -0.32 -14.58
N GLN A 49 -8.92 0.86 -14.61
CA GLN A 49 -9.02 1.69 -13.42
C GLN A 49 -10.10 1.14 -12.50
N GLU A 50 -9.67 0.46 -11.44
CA GLU A 50 -10.57 -0.13 -10.43
C GLU A 50 -10.47 0.61 -9.10
N SER A 51 -11.56 0.56 -8.33
CA SER A 51 -11.52 1.08 -6.96
C SER A 51 -10.60 0.23 -6.08
N LYS A 52 -9.99 0.84 -5.05
CA LYS A 52 -9.13 0.10 -4.11
C LYS A 52 -9.83 -1.08 -3.46
N ALA A 53 -11.11 -0.93 -3.12
CA ALA A 53 -11.92 -2.00 -2.55
C ALA A 53 -12.13 -3.15 -3.56
N ASN A 54 -12.38 -2.83 -4.84
CA ASN A 54 -12.55 -3.84 -5.88
C ASN A 54 -11.25 -4.61 -6.15
N ILE A 55 -10.10 -3.93 -6.20
CA ILE A 55 -8.80 -4.59 -6.37
C ILE A 55 -8.56 -5.59 -5.23
N LEU A 56 -8.81 -5.20 -3.97
CA LEU A 56 -8.67 -6.13 -2.84
C LEU A 56 -9.60 -7.35 -2.95
N ARG A 57 -10.86 -7.13 -3.34
CA ARG A 57 -11.83 -8.23 -3.55
C ARG A 57 -11.37 -9.17 -4.66
N LYS A 58 -11.04 -8.63 -5.84
CA LYS A 58 -10.54 -9.40 -6.99
C LYS A 58 -9.25 -10.14 -6.67
N THR A 59 -8.36 -9.54 -5.87
CA THR A 59 -7.13 -10.20 -5.38
C THR A 59 -7.46 -11.43 -4.54
N LYS A 60 -8.38 -11.31 -3.57
CA LYS A 60 -8.83 -12.44 -2.75
C LYS A 60 -9.40 -13.55 -3.64
N ASP A 61 -10.26 -13.20 -4.58
CA ASP A 61 -10.90 -14.18 -5.47
C ASP A 61 -9.86 -14.90 -6.34
N TYR A 62 -8.87 -14.17 -6.85
CA TYR A 62 -7.78 -14.74 -7.65
C TYR A 62 -6.91 -15.71 -6.84
N ILE A 63 -6.60 -15.41 -5.58
CA ILE A 63 -5.90 -16.34 -4.68
C ILE A 63 -6.69 -17.64 -4.53
N MET A 64 -8.01 -17.56 -4.29
CA MET A 64 -8.86 -18.74 -4.14
C MET A 64 -8.91 -19.58 -5.42
N GLN A 65 -8.96 -18.92 -6.59
CA GLN A 65 -8.89 -19.60 -7.89
C GLN A 65 -7.56 -20.34 -8.07
N LEU A 66 -6.42 -19.69 -7.80
CA LEU A 66 -5.10 -20.32 -7.92
C LEU A 66 -4.96 -21.55 -7.03
N LEU A 67 -5.46 -21.48 -5.78
CA LEU A 67 -5.46 -22.62 -4.86
C LEU A 67 -6.29 -23.79 -5.38
N ALA A 68 -7.48 -23.52 -5.92
CA ALA A 68 -8.35 -24.54 -6.50
C ALA A 68 -7.71 -25.18 -7.73
N SER A 69 -7.16 -24.38 -8.65
CA SER A 69 -6.46 -24.88 -9.84
C SER A 69 -5.22 -25.69 -9.48
N ASN A 70 -4.45 -25.28 -8.47
CA ASN A 70 -3.27 -26.03 -8.03
C ASN A 70 -3.65 -27.41 -7.46
N ARG A 71 -4.73 -27.48 -6.67
CA ARG A 71 -5.25 -28.77 -6.16
C ARG A 71 -5.70 -29.70 -7.28
N ASP A 72 -6.46 -29.19 -8.24
CA ASP A 72 -6.91 -29.97 -9.41
C ASP A 72 -5.74 -30.45 -10.26
N LEU A 73 -4.76 -29.59 -10.54
CA LEU A 73 -3.55 -30.00 -11.27
C LEU A 73 -2.75 -31.06 -10.52
N THR A 74 -2.60 -30.93 -9.21
CA THR A 74 -1.90 -31.92 -8.38
C THR A 74 -2.63 -33.26 -8.42
N TYR A 75 -3.96 -33.25 -8.33
CA TYR A 75 -4.77 -34.46 -8.43
C TYR A 75 -4.62 -35.17 -9.79
N ARG A 76 -4.51 -34.41 -10.89
CA ARG A 76 -4.32 -34.98 -12.24
C ARG A 76 -2.93 -35.56 -12.51
N LEU A 77 -1.93 -35.16 -11.73
CA LEU A 77 -0.55 -35.63 -11.85
C LEU A 77 -0.26 -36.86 -10.96
N GLN A 78 -1.22 -37.27 -10.13
CA GLN A 78 -1.20 -38.49 -9.34
C GLN A 78 -1.87 -39.64 -10.09
#